data_AF-Q82KH8-F1
#
_entry.id   AF-Q82KH8-F1
#
_cell.length_a   1.000
_cell.length_b   1.000
_cell.length_c   1.000
_cell.angle_alpha   90.00
_cell.angle_beta   90.00
_cell.angle_gamma   90.00
#
_symmetry.space_group_name_H-M   'P 1'
#
loop_
_entity.id
_entity.type
_entity.pdbx_description
1 polymer ?
#
loop_
_entity_poly.entity_id
_entity_poly.type
_entity_poly.pdbx_seq_one_letter_code
_entity_poly.pdbx_strand_id
1 'polypeptide(L)'
;MATQNSGMRRLGSATRARLAVAVSAVVERSTRQRRRAVLTEQHRLHFDLLCKAMDDPALAAVLDTYEREIPPETQRQYLFANALYVNALYFHRIGALNLVELHGHLRVICRNRIFREYWTATQHHRESLPDSSEEAALGRMTEGLVQELNNLADDTDDGDLEEWWVVGQPPGE
;
A
#
# COMPACT_ATOMS: atom_id res chain seq x y z
N MET A 1 35.79 -4.56 -61.38
CA MET A 1 34.37 -4.24 -61.13
C MET A 1 33.84 -5.14 -60.03
N ALA A 2 33.45 -4.60 -58.87
CA ALA A 2 32.43 -5.15 -57.95
C ALA A 2 32.49 -4.40 -56.60
N THR A 3 31.80 -3.28 -56.48
CA THR A 3 31.48 -2.65 -55.19
C THR A 3 30.08 -2.05 -55.29
N GLN A 4 29.05 -2.79 -54.87
CA GLN A 4 27.75 -2.23 -54.44
C GLN A 4 26.81 -3.37 -54.02
N ASN A 5 26.67 -3.60 -52.70
CA ASN A 5 25.45 -4.21 -52.13
C ASN A 5 25.30 -4.08 -50.60
N SER A 6 26.16 -3.32 -49.92
CA SER A 6 26.13 -3.23 -48.44
C SER A 6 25.10 -2.22 -47.88
N GLY A 7 24.63 -1.28 -48.69
CA GLY A 7 23.76 -0.17 -48.23
C GLY A 7 22.32 -0.56 -47.86
N MET A 8 21.70 -1.49 -48.59
CA MET A 8 20.27 -1.82 -48.41
C MET A 8 19.97 -2.74 -47.21
N ARG A 9 20.96 -3.48 -46.70
CA ARG A 9 20.76 -4.34 -45.51
C ARG A 9 20.77 -3.58 -44.19
N ARG A 10 21.47 -2.44 -44.09
CA ARG A 10 21.58 -1.65 -42.85
C ARG A 10 20.32 -0.84 -42.51
N LEU A 11 19.63 -0.32 -43.53
CA LEU A 11 18.40 0.47 -43.33
C LEU A 11 17.22 -0.38 -42.84
N GLY A 12 17.07 -1.62 -43.34
CA GLY A 12 16.03 -2.54 -42.87
C GLY A 12 16.23 -3.03 -41.43
N SER A 13 17.49 -3.10 -40.96
CA SER A 13 17.85 -3.52 -39.61
C SER A 13 17.46 -2.47 -38.56
N ALA A 14 17.73 -1.18 -38.81
CA ALA A 14 17.42 -0.10 -37.88
C ALA A 14 15.89 0.07 -37.69
N THR A 15 15.13 -0.03 -38.78
CA THR A 15 13.66 0.07 -38.73
C THR A 15 13.05 -1.12 -37.99
N ARG A 16 13.57 -2.34 -38.20
CA ARG A 16 13.14 -3.54 -37.45
C ARG A 16 13.45 -3.45 -35.95
N ALA A 17 14.63 -2.93 -35.58
CA ALA A 17 15.01 -2.73 -34.19
C ALA A 17 14.08 -1.72 -33.49
N ARG A 18 13.75 -0.60 -34.14
CA ARG A 18 12.80 0.38 -33.60
C ARG A 18 11.39 -0.18 -33.44
N LEU A 19 10.93 -0.97 -34.41
CA LEU A 19 9.64 -1.67 -34.34
C LEU A 19 9.61 -2.70 -33.21
N ALA A 20 10.69 -3.47 -33.02
CA ALA A 20 10.79 -4.42 -31.91
C ALA A 20 10.74 -3.71 -30.55
N VAL A 21 11.45 -2.59 -30.39
CA VAL A 21 11.41 -1.76 -29.18
C VAL A 21 10.00 -1.20 -28.94
N ALA A 22 9.35 -0.67 -29.98
CA ALA A 22 8.00 -0.14 -29.86
C ALA A 22 6.98 -1.24 -29.50
N VAL A 23 7.09 -2.42 -30.11
CA VAL A 23 6.24 -3.58 -29.78
C VAL A 23 6.48 -4.02 -28.33
N SER A 24 7.73 -4.16 -27.88
CA SER A 24 8.04 -4.47 -26.49
C SER A 24 7.45 -3.44 -25.52
N ALA A 25 7.58 -2.15 -25.81
CA ALA A 25 7.00 -1.09 -24.98
C ALA A 25 5.46 -1.16 -24.92
N VAL A 26 4.80 -1.50 -26.03
CA VAL A 26 3.33 -1.70 -26.07
C VAL A 26 2.93 -2.94 -25.27
N VAL A 27 3.64 -4.06 -25.41
CA VAL A 27 3.38 -5.27 -24.63
C VAL A 27 3.60 -5.02 -23.13
N GLU A 28 4.68 -4.34 -22.75
CA GLU A 28 4.95 -3.96 -21.36
C GLU A 28 3.88 -3.01 -20.80
N ARG A 29 3.40 -2.05 -21.60
CA ARG A 29 2.31 -1.17 -21.18
C ARG A 29 1.01 -1.94 -20.99
N SER A 30 0.67 -2.82 -21.93
CA SER A 30 -0.53 -3.65 -21.89
C SER A 30 -0.50 -4.61 -20.71
N THR A 31 0.62 -5.28 -20.46
CA THR A 31 0.80 -6.16 -19.30
C THR A 31 0.70 -5.39 -17.97
N ARG A 32 1.28 -4.19 -17.88
CA ARG A 32 1.12 -3.30 -16.70
C ARG A 32 -0.34 -2.90 -16.49
N GLN A 33 -1.05 -2.51 -17.54
CA GLN A 33 -2.47 -2.15 -17.46
C GLN A 33 -3.32 -3.34 -17.01
N ARG A 34 -3.07 -4.54 -17.57
CA ARG A 34 -3.78 -5.75 -17.17
C ARG A 34 -3.50 -6.13 -15.72
N ARG A 35 -2.24 -6.04 -15.27
CA ARG A 35 -1.88 -6.27 -13.86
C ARG A 35 -2.60 -5.29 -12.92
N ARG A 36 -2.63 -4.00 -13.27
CA ARG A 36 -3.37 -2.98 -12.51
C ARG A 36 -4.86 -3.30 -12.42
N ALA A 37 -5.50 -3.66 -13.53
CA ALA A 37 -6.91 -4.03 -13.55
C ALA A 37 -7.20 -5.25 -12.66
N VAL A 38 -6.35 -6.29 -12.73
CA VAL A 38 -6.48 -7.47 -11.86
C VAL A 38 -6.31 -7.10 -10.38
N LEU A 39 -5.34 -6.25 -10.04
CA LEU A 39 -5.12 -5.78 -8.67
C LEU A 39 -6.31 -4.97 -8.15
N THR A 40 -6.90 -4.09 -8.97
CA THR A 40 -8.09 -3.32 -8.59
C THR A 40 -9.29 -4.22 -8.34
N GLU A 41 -9.54 -5.23 -9.18
CA GLU A 41 -10.63 -6.19 -8.94
C GLU A 41 -10.38 -7.04 -7.69
N GLN A 42 -9.14 -7.50 -7.48
CA GLN A 42 -8.78 -8.23 -6.27
C GLN A 42 -9.01 -7.37 -5.02
N HIS A 43 -8.62 -6.09 -5.06
CA HIS A 43 -8.88 -5.15 -3.96
C HIS A 43 -10.38 -4.97 -3.72
N ARG A 44 -11.18 -4.81 -4.77
CA ARG A 44 -12.64 -4.68 -4.67
C ARG A 44 -13.27 -5.92 -4.01
N LEU A 45 -12.87 -7.11 -4.44
CA LEU A 45 -13.34 -8.37 -3.84
C LEU A 45 -12.94 -8.51 -2.38
N HIS A 46 -11.71 -8.13 -2.04
CA HIS A 46 -11.24 -8.14 -0.65
C HIS A 46 -12.06 -7.18 0.22
N PHE A 47 -12.31 -5.96 -0.26
CA PHE A 47 -13.14 -4.99 0.42
C PHE A 47 -14.59 -5.50 0.61
N ASP A 48 -15.18 -6.10 -0.42
CA ASP A 48 -16.52 -6.72 -0.34
C ASP A 48 -16.56 -7.82 0.74
N LEU A 49 -15.50 -8.62 0.91
CA LEU A 49 -15.41 -9.62 1.97
C LEU A 49 -15.28 -8.99 3.36
N LEU A 50 -14.49 -7.91 3.50
CA LEU A 50 -14.39 -7.18 4.76
C LEU A 50 -15.73 -6.55 5.15
N CYS A 51 -16.47 -5.96 4.20
CA CYS A 51 -17.82 -5.43 4.47
C CYS A 51 -18.76 -6.52 5.00
N LYS A 52 -18.78 -7.70 4.37
CA LYS A 52 -19.59 -8.84 4.85
C LYS A 52 -19.18 -9.28 6.26
N ALA A 53 -17.87 -9.32 6.54
CA ALA A 53 -17.38 -9.66 7.88
C ALA A 53 -17.76 -8.59 8.92
N MET A 54 -17.80 -7.31 8.54
CA MET A 54 -18.24 -6.24 9.43
C MET A 54 -19.75 -6.33 9.75
N ASP A 55 -20.57 -6.82 8.83
CA ASP A 55 -22.02 -6.95 9.02
C ASP A 55 -22.42 -8.21 9.82
N ASP A 56 -21.62 -9.28 9.77
CA ASP A 56 -21.89 -10.56 10.44
C ASP A 56 -20.76 -10.96 11.40
N PRO A 57 -20.98 -10.90 12.73
CA PRO A 57 -20.00 -11.32 13.73
C PRO A 57 -19.52 -12.77 13.56
N ALA A 58 -20.33 -13.67 13.02
CA ALA A 58 -19.92 -15.05 12.78
C ALA A 58 -18.88 -15.14 11.65
N LEU A 59 -18.96 -14.25 10.66
CA LEU A 59 -17.95 -14.13 9.61
C LEU A 59 -16.72 -13.37 10.12
N ALA A 60 -16.91 -12.35 10.97
CA ALA A 60 -15.80 -11.64 11.61
C ALA A 60 -14.90 -12.58 12.41
N ALA A 61 -15.46 -13.58 13.09
CA ALA A 61 -14.72 -14.57 13.86
C ALA A 61 -13.65 -15.35 13.04
N VAL A 62 -13.83 -15.49 11.73
CA VAL A 62 -12.81 -16.12 10.85
C VAL A 62 -11.57 -15.24 10.71
N LEU A 63 -11.73 -13.94 10.89
CA LEU A 63 -10.68 -12.92 10.81
C LEU A 63 -10.12 -12.56 12.20
N ASP A 64 -10.58 -13.23 13.26
CA ASP A 64 -10.03 -13.05 14.60
C ASP A 64 -8.69 -13.76 14.74
N THR A 65 -7.62 -13.02 14.49
CA THR A 65 -6.24 -13.49 14.64
C THR A 65 -5.49 -12.72 15.73
N TYR A 66 -6.23 -12.02 16.60
CA TYR A 66 -5.65 -11.21 17.66
C TYR A 66 -5.20 -12.09 18.82
N GLU A 67 -4.16 -11.67 19.53
CA GLU A 67 -3.63 -12.43 20.68
C GLU A 67 -4.52 -12.35 21.93
N ARG A 68 -5.46 -11.39 21.94
CA ARG A 68 -6.35 -11.10 23.07
C ARG A 68 -7.79 -11.14 22.59
N GLU A 69 -8.70 -11.45 23.50
CA GLU A 69 -10.13 -11.34 23.21
C GLU A 69 -10.49 -9.89 22.91
N ILE A 70 -10.96 -9.65 21.69
CA ILE A 70 -11.41 -8.34 21.23
C ILE A 70 -12.94 -8.34 21.21
N PRO A 71 -13.60 -7.35 21.84
CA PRO A 71 -15.05 -7.22 21.75
C PRO A 71 -15.51 -7.10 20.28
N PRO A 72 -16.67 -7.66 19.89
CA PRO A 72 -17.12 -7.66 18.50
C PRO A 72 -17.22 -6.26 17.86
N GLU A 73 -17.49 -5.23 18.66
CA GLU A 73 -17.50 -3.85 18.19
C GLU A 73 -16.10 -3.35 17.82
N THR A 74 -15.11 -3.57 18.69
CA THR A 74 -13.71 -3.23 18.43
C THR A 74 -13.15 -4.04 17.26
N GLN A 75 -13.56 -5.30 17.11
CA GLN A 75 -13.19 -6.13 15.96
C GLN A 75 -13.64 -5.48 14.64
N ARG A 76 -14.88 -4.97 14.56
CA ARG A 76 -15.34 -4.24 13.36
C ARG A 76 -14.52 -2.99 13.10
N GLN A 77 -14.15 -2.24 14.14
CA GLN A 77 -13.30 -1.07 13.99
C GLN A 77 -11.90 -1.43 13.48
N TYR A 78 -11.34 -2.55 13.96
CA TYR A 78 -10.06 -3.06 13.49
C TYR A 78 -10.12 -3.55 12.04
N LEU A 79 -11.20 -4.22 11.64
CA LEU A 79 -11.43 -4.59 10.24
C LEU A 79 -11.52 -3.36 9.33
N PHE A 80 -12.17 -2.29 9.80
CA PHE A 80 -12.21 -1.02 9.07
C PHE A 80 -10.83 -0.34 9.01
N ALA A 81 -10.06 -0.34 10.11
CA ALA A 81 -8.70 0.16 10.15
C ALA A 81 -7.78 -0.59 9.16
N ASN A 82 -7.90 -1.92 9.09
CA ASN A 82 -7.24 -2.76 8.09
C ASN A 82 -7.63 -2.34 6.66
N ALA A 83 -8.92 -2.13 6.41
CA ALA A 83 -9.40 -1.69 5.09
C ALA A 83 -8.78 -0.34 4.68
N LEU A 84 -8.65 0.63 5.60
CA LEU A 84 -7.99 1.91 5.34
C LEU A 84 -6.51 1.74 4.99
N TYR A 85 -5.78 0.94 5.77
CA TYR A 85 -4.36 0.65 5.53
C TYR A 85 -4.13 -0.04 4.18
N VAL A 86 -4.88 -1.11 3.91
CA VAL A 86 -4.79 -1.87 2.66
C VAL A 86 -5.13 -0.97 1.47
N ASN A 87 -6.15 -0.12 1.58
CA ASN A 87 -6.49 0.84 0.52
C ASN A 87 -5.34 1.82 0.23
N ALA A 88 -4.68 2.35 1.27
CA ALA A 88 -3.51 3.22 1.11
C ALA A 88 -2.36 2.50 0.37
N LEU A 89 -2.07 1.24 0.73
CA LEU A 89 -1.11 0.40 0.03
C LEU A 89 -1.48 0.20 -1.44
N TYR A 90 -2.75 -0.07 -1.74
CA TYR A 90 -3.20 -0.25 -3.13
C TYR A 90 -3.10 1.04 -3.94
N PHE A 91 -3.46 2.21 -3.38
CA PHE A 91 -3.28 3.49 -4.06
C PHE A 91 -1.82 3.74 -4.43
N HIS A 92 -0.89 3.37 -3.56
CA HIS A 92 0.53 3.45 -3.87
C HIS A 92 0.93 2.47 -4.99
N ARG A 93 0.54 1.20 -4.90
CA ARG A 93 0.86 0.15 -5.89
C ARG A 93 0.34 0.45 -7.29
N ILE A 94 -0.83 1.07 -7.41
CA ILE A 94 -1.36 1.49 -8.71
C ILE A 94 -0.78 2.83 -9.19
N GLY A 95 0.01 3.52 -8.36
CA GLY A 95 0.64 4.81 -8.67
C GLY A 95 -0.31 6.00 -8.59
N ALA A 96 -1.39 5.88 -7.83
CA ALA A 96 -2.31 6.99 -7.55
C ALA A 96 -1.78 7.93 -6.46
N LEU A 97 -0.95 7.41 -5.55
CA LEU A 97 -0.22 8.19 -4.55
C LEU A 97 1.27 7.94 -4.67
N ASN A 98 2.05 9.01 -4.75
CA ASN A 98 3.50 8.92 -4.55
C ASN A 98 3.82 8.68 -3.06
N LEU A 99 5.08 8.40 -2.73
CA LEU A 99 5.46 8.03 -1.36
C LEU A 99 5.24 9.16 -0.34
N VAL A 100 5.45 10.42 -0.75
CA VAL A 100 5.24 11.60 0.11
C VAL A 100 3.75 11.80 0.41
N GLU A 101 2.90 11.67 -0.62
CA GLU A 101 1.44 11.73 -0.47
C GLU A 101 0.92 10.59 0.41
N LEU A 102 1.44 9.37 0.22
CA LEU A 102 1.11 8.21 1.03
C LEU A 102 1.50 8.40 2.49
N HIS A 103 2.71 8.91 2.74
CA HIS A 103 3.18 9.23 4.09
C HIS A 103 2.23 10.25 4.76
N GLY A 104 1.88 11.33 4.07
CA GLY A 104 0.93 12.33 4.56
C GLY A 104 -0.45 11.73 4.88
N HIS A 105 -0.94 10.84 4.03
CA HIS A 105 -2.22 10.15 4.22
C HIS A 105 -2.20 9.24 5.45
N LEU A 106 -1.17 8.41 5.60
CA LEU A 106 -1.00 7.53 6.74
C LEU A 106 -0.85 8.29 8.05
N ARG A 107 -0.13 9.42 8.04
CA ARG A 107 0.00 10.28 9.22
C ARG A 107 -1.36 10.74 9.74
N VAL A 108 -2.28 11.12 8.86
CA VAL A 108 -3.65 11.50 9.24
C VAL A 108 -4.40 10.32 9.84
N ILE A 109 -4.31 9.14 9.22
CA ILE A 109 -4.96 7.91 9.73
C ILE A 109 -4.45 7.55 11.12
N CYS A 110 -3.13 7.62 11.35
CA CYS A 110 -2.49 7.26 12.61
C CYS A 110 -2.89 8.18 13.79
N ARG A 111 -3.46 9.36 13.54
CA ARG A 111 -4.03 10.22 14.61
C ARG A 111 -5.16 9.53 15.35
N ASN A 112 -5.89 8.65 14.68
CA ASN A 112 -6.98 7.92 15.29
C ASN A 112 -6.44 6.86 16.27
N ARG A 113 -6.84 6.94 17.54
CA ARG A 113 -6.41 6.01 18.59
C ARG A 113 -6.74 4.55 18.27
N ILE A 114 -7.92 4.28 17.74
CA ILE A 114 -8.34 2.91 17.39
C ILE A 114 -7.45 2.33 16.29
N PHE A 115 -7.03 3.16 15.32
CA PHE A 115 -6.06 2.72 14.32
C PHE A 115 -4.71 2.34 14.95
N ARG A 116 -4.21 3.12 15.92
CA ARG A 116 -2.96 2.79 16.62
C ARG A 116 -3.09 1.51 17.45
N GLU A 117 -4.20 1.32 18.14
CA GLU A 117 -4.49 0.08 18.89
C GLU A 117 -4.58 -1.14 17.95
N TYR A 118 -5.29 -1.02 16.82
CA TYR A 118 -5.30 -2.01 15.75
C TYR A 118 -3.89 -2.32 15.25
N TRP A 119 -3.09 -1.27 15.04
CA TRP A 119 -1.74 -1.40 14.52
C TRP A 119 -0.91 -2.26 15.47
N THR A 120 -0.89 -1.95 16.76
CA THR A 120 -0.21 -2.77 17.77
C THR A 120 -0.78 -4.20 17.82
N ALA A 121 -2.11 -4.37 17.82
CA ALA A 121 -2.74 -5.68 17.92
C ALA A 121 -2.44 -6.62 16.73
N THR A 122 -1.98 -6.09 15.60
CA THR A 122 -1.70 -6.85 14.36
C THR A 122 -0.22 -6.90 13.99
N GLN A 123 0.68 -6.54 14.91
CA GLN A 123 2.12 -6.46 14.65
C GLN A 123 2.69 -7.75 14.04
N HIS A 124 2.35 -8.92 14.60
CA HIS A 124 2.89 -10.21 14.16
C HIS A 124 2.58 -10.55 12.70
N HIS A 125 1.47 -10.06 12.14
CA HIS A 125 1.19 -10.25 10.71
C HIS A 125 2.27 -9.62 9.85
N ARG A 126 2.73 -8.43 10.25
CA ARG A 126 3.74 -7.66 9.49
C ARG A 126 5.14 -8.19 9.71
N GLU A 127 5.44 -8.76 10.88
CA GLU A 127 6.72 -9.43 11.16
C GLU A 127 6.97 -10.65 10.25
N SER A 128 5.90 -11.27 9.75
CA SER A 128 6.00 -12.40 8.81
C SER A 128 6.33 -11.99 7.37
N LEU A 129 6.30 -10.70 7.04
CA LEU A 129 6.49 -10.21 5.69
C LEU A 129 7.98 -10.21 5.29
N PRO A 130 8.31 -10.48 4.02
CA PRO A 130 9.67 -10.30 3.53
C PRO A 130 10.12 -8.83 3.65
N ASP A 131 11.32 -8.59 4.18
CA ASP A 131 11.86 -7.24 4.43
C ASP A 131 11.91 -6.34 3.18
N SER A 132 12.10 -6.96 2.01
CA SER A 132 12.18 -6.31 0.70
C SER A 132 10.82 -6.03 0.07
N SER A 133 9.73 -6.48 0.69
CA SER A 133 8.39 -6.21 0.19
C SER A 133 8.01 -4.74 0.40
N GLU A 134 7.24 -4.18 -0.55
CA GLU A 134 6.69 -2.82 -0.41
C GLU A 134 5.83 -2.67 0.84
N GLU A 135 5.15 -3.74 1.24
CA GLU A 135 4.30 -3.75 2.43
C GLU A 135 5.11 -3.70 3.73
N ALA A 136 6.26 -4.38 3.79
CA ALA A 136 7.17 -4.25 4.92
C ALA A 136 7.77 -2.83 5.01
N ALA A 137 8.10 -2.20 3.87
CA ALA A 137 8.54 -0.80 3.85
C ALA A 137 7.45 0.17 4.34
N LEU A 138 6.22 -0.01 3.86
CA LEU A 138 5.05 0.76 4.31
C LEU A 138 4.74 0.53 5.79
N GLY A 139 4.87 -0.71 6.25
CA GLY A 139 4.69 -1.10 7.64
C GLY A 139 5.67 -0.37 8.55
N ARG A 140 6.97 -0.35 8.21
CA ARG A 140 7.98 0.41 8.99
C ARG A 140 7.70 1.91 9.03
N MET A 141 7.26 2.49 7.91
CA MET A 141 6.89 3.91 7.86
C MET A 141 5.69 4.22 8.76
N THR A 142 4.66 3.37 8.70
CA THR A 142 3.46 3.51 9.54
C THR A 142 3.79 3.28 11.02
N GLU A 143 4.67 2.33 11.33
CA GLU A 143 5.16 2.07 12.68
C GLU A 143 5.85 3.31 13.28
N GLY A 144 6.74 3.97 12.53
CA GLY A 144 7.36 5.22 12.97
C GLY A 144 6.34 6.32 13.29
N LEU A 145 5.34 6.50 12.42
CA LEU A 145 4.26 7.46 12.65
C LEU A 145 3.43 7.15 13.90
N VAL A 146 3.11 5.87 14.13
CA VAL A 146 2.37 5.43 15.31
C VAL A 146 3.18 5.69 16.58
N GLN A 147 4.48 5.37 16.58
CA GLN A 147 5.37 5.61 17.72
C GLN A 147 5.49 7.10 18.05
N GLU A 148 5.74 7.95 17.05
CA GLU A 148 5.83 9.40 17.25
C GLU A 148 4.53 10.00 17.79
N LEU A 149 3.37 9.57 17.29
CA LEU A 149 2.07 10.05 17.76
C LEU A 149 1.72 9.55 19.16
N ASN A 150 2.16 8.34 19.54
CA ASN A 150 1.99 7.85 20.91
C ASN A 150 2.84 8.67 21.88
N ASN A 151 4.10 8.93 21.55
CA ASN A 151 4.98 9.75 22.38
C ASN A 151 4.41 11.17 22.60
N LEU A 152 3.90 11.80 21.53
CA LEU A 152 3.23 13.10 21.67
C LEU A 152 1.97 13.04 22.53
N ALA A 153 1.18 11.97 22.42
CA ALA A 153 -0.03 11.80 23.22
C ALA A 153 0.30 11.63 24.70
N ASP A 154 1.39 10.95 25.03
CA ASP A 154 1.87 10.78 26.41
C ASP A 154 2.39 12.11 27.00
N ASP A 155 2.96 13.00 26.15
CA ASP A 155 3.44 14.32 26.56
C ASP A 155 2.30 15.36 26.75
N THR A 156 1.14 15.15 26.11
CA THR A 156 -0.04 16.03 26.20
C THR A 156 -1.17 15.39 27.00
N ASP A 157 -1.36 15.81 28.26
CA ASP A 157 -2.37 15.26 29.19
C ASP A 157 -3.84 15.43 28.72
N ASP A 158 -4.09 16.28 27.73
CA ASP A 158 -5.44 16.64 27.25
C ASP A 158 -5.94 15.85 26.02
N GLY A 159 -5.17 14.89 25.50
CA GLY A 159 -5.61 14.04 24.38
C GLY A 159 -5.81 14.76 23.02
N ASP A 160 -5.71 16.08 23.01
CA ASP A 160 -5.65 16.91 21.81
C ASP A 160 -4.19 17.05 21.36
N LEU A 161 -3.85 16.28 20.33
CA LEU A 161 -2.58 16.38 19.62
C LEU A 161 -2.58 17.65 18.75
N GLU A 162 -2.65 18.85 19.35
CA GLU A 162 -2.69 20.10 18.60
C GLU A 162 -1.50 20.16 17.65
N GLU A 163 -0.27 19.86 18.08
CA GLU A 163 0.96 19.96 17.27
C GLU A 163 1.30 18.74 16.37
N TRP A 164 0.33 17.88 16.06
CA TRP A 164 0.58 16.64 15.28
C TRP A 164 1.15 16.85 13.87
N TRP A 165 1.07 18.06 13.29
CA TRP A 165 1.59 18.36 11.95
C TRP A 165 3.13 18.26 11.85
N VAL A 166 3.84 18.23 12.99
CA VAL A 166 5.30 18.09 13.08
C VAL A 166 5.76 16.63 12.97
N VAL A 167 4.87 15.66 13.23
CA VAL A 167 5.15 14.21 13.19
C VAL A 167 5.50 13.76 11.77
N GLY A 168 6.50 12.89 11.65
CA GLY A 168 6.85 12.17 10.44
C GLY A 168 7.37 13.11 9.37
N GLN A 169 8.67 13.40 9.41
CA GLN A 169 9.32 14.00 8.25
C GLN A 169 9.14 13.04 7.06
N PRO A 170 8.66 13.51 5.90
CA PRO A 170 8.50 12.64 4.75
C PRO A 170 9.86 12.02 4.39
N PRO A 171 9.90 10.77 3.89
CA PRO A 171 11.14 10.20 3.38
C PRO A 171 11.72 11.15 2.32
N GLY A 172 13.02 11.41 2.40
CA GLY A 172 13.70 12.38 1.53
C GLY A 172 13.45 12.10 0.04
N GLU A 173 13.34 13.18 -0.75
CA GLU A 173 13.18 13.13 -2.22
C GLU A 173 14.32 12.40 -2.93
#